data_AF-A0A654D351-F1
#
_entry.id   AF-A0A654D351-F1
#
_cell.length_a   1.000
_cell.length_b   1.000
_cell.length_c   1.000
_cell.angle_alpha   90.00
_cell.angle_beta   90.00
_cell.angle_gamma   90.00
#
_symmetry.space_group_name_H-M   'P 1'
#
loop_
_entity.id
_entity.type
_entity.pdbx_description
1 polymer ?
#
loop_
_entity_poly.entity_id
_entity_poly.type
_entity_poly.pdbx_seq_one_letter_code
_entity_poly.pdbx_strand_id
1 'polypeptide(L)'
;MSDPQYSGSCLCGAVRFVVTGDLKAPDACHCSQCRRVSGHVWASTDVPDDRLTVIGEDQVRWFQSSAQVRRGFCATCGSALFWKPIHQPRTAVAMGAFDMPTDTHLEMHIFVCDKGDYYDIADGVPQES
;
A
#
# COMPACT_ATOMS: atom_id res chain seq x y z
N MET A 1 -11.06 24.03 10.31
CA MET A 1 -9.82 23.25 10.47
C MET A 1 -9.58 22.61 9.12
N SER A 2 -8.36 22.69 8.57
CA SER A 2 -8.02 22.00 7.33
C SER A 2 -8.10 20.48 7.55
N ASP A 3 -8.62 19.74 6.58
CA ASP A 3 -8.60 18.27 6.64
C ASP A 3 -7.16 17.76 6.82
N PRO A 4 -6.97 16.64 7.55
CA PRO A 4 -5.65 16.02 7.67
C PRO A 4 -5.07 15.68 6.30
N GLN A 5 -3.75 15.71 6.19
CA GLN A 5 -3.03 15.46 4.96
C GLN A 5 -1.79 14.61 5.25
N TYR A 6 -1.60 13.57 4.43
CA TYR A 6 -0.47 12.66 4.51
C TYR A 6 0.30 12.70 3.20
N SER A 7 1.62 12.68 3.26
CA SER A 7 2.49 12.62 2.09
C SER A 7 3.35 11.37 2.11
N GLY A 8 3.93 11.06 0.97
CA GLY A 8 4.90 10.00 0.84
C GLY A 8 5.57 9.97 -0.51
N SER A 9 6.50 9.06 -0.67
CA SER A 9 7.24 8.90 -1.91
C SER A 9 7.81 7.49 -2.07
N CYS A 10 8.16 7.15 -3.32
CA CYS A 10 9.05 6.02 -3.58
C CYS A 10 10.47 6.30 -3.08
N LEU A 11 11.30 5.25 -2.99
CA LEU A 11 12.67 5.34 -2.47
C LEU A 11 13.52 6.43 -3.14
N CYS A 12 13.40 6.61 -4.47
CA CYS A 12 14.18 7.62 -5.20
C CYS A 12 13.49 8.99 -5.32
N GLY A 13 12.30 9.17 -4.73
CA GLY A 13 11.55 10.43 -4.74
C GLY A 13 10.96 10.85 -6.10
N ALA A 14 11.06 10.00 -7.13
CA ALA A 14 10.55 10.26 -8.48
C ALA A 14 9.03 10.20 -8.57
N VAL A 15 8.42 9.31 -7.76
CA VAL A 15 6.98 9.28 -7.52
C VAL A 15 6.74 9.79 -6.10
N ARG A 16 5.86 10.77 -5.96
CA ARG A 16 5.37 11.30 -4.69
C ARG A 16 3.86 11.25 -4.68
N PHE A 17 3.25 11.25 -3.51
CA PHE A 17 1.80 11.30 -3.40
C PHE A 17 1.37 12.13 -2.20
N VAL A 18 0.12 12.59 -2.28
CA VAL A 18 -0.59 13.29 -1.21
C VAL A 18 -1.95 12.61 -1.05
N VAL A 19 -2.29 12.31 0.21
CA VAL A 19 -3.60 11.81 0.62
C VAL A 19 -4.27 12.86 1.49
N THR A 20 -5.52 13.21 1.18
CA THR A 20 -6.33 14.15 1.97
C THR A 20 -7.44 13.45 2.75
N GLY A 21 -7.78 14.00 3.91
CA GLY A 21 -8.74 13.41 4.84
C GLY A 21 -8.14 12.23 5.62
N ASP A 22 -9.00 11.54 6.37
CA ASP A 22 -8.54 10.50 7.29
C ASP A 22 -7.91 9.30 6.57
N LEU A 23 -6.82 8.80 7.16
CA LEU A 23 -6.17 7.57 6.73
C LEU A 23 -6.78 6.38 7.47
N LYS A 24 -7.34 5.43 6.73
CA LYS A 24 -7.86 4.19 7.34
C LYS A 24 -6.72 3.39 7.96
N ALA A 25 -7.06 2.64 9.01
CA ALA A 25 -6.13 1.68 9.58
C ALA A 25 -5.69 0.69 8.47
N PRO A 26 -4.38 0.46 8.30
CA PRO A 26 -3.87 -0.41 7.25
C PRO A 26 -3.99 -1.89 7.58
N ASP A 27 -4.11 -2.71 6.54
CA ASP A 27 -4.02 -4.16 6.62
C ASP A 27 -2.65 -4.64 6.14
N ALA A 28 -2.15 -5.71 6.77
CA ALA A 28 -0.93 -6.40 6.35
C ALA A 28 -1.28 -7.69 5.60
N CYS A 29 -1.06 -7.69 4.29
CA CYS A 29 -1.38 -8.82 3.42
C CYS A 29 -0.20 -9.79 3.24
N HIS A 30 -0.44 -11.07 3.53
CA HIS A 30 0.57 -12.15 3.51
C HIS A 30 0.51 -13.05 2.28
N CYS A 31 -0.45 -12.82 1.37
CA CYS A 31 -0.62 -13.67 0.19
C CYS A 31 0.65 -13.72 -0.68
N SER A 32 0.82 -14.81 -1.42
CA SER A 32 2.02 -15.02 -2.25
C SER A 32 2.34 -13.88 -3.23
N GLN A 33 1.33 -13.18 -3.75
CA GLN A 33 1.54 -12.02 -4.64
C GLN A 33 2.08 -10.80 -3.90
N CYS A 34 1.54 -10.51 -2.71
CA CYS A 34 2.03 -9.42 -1.87
C CYS A 34 3.46 -9.71 -1.39
N ARG A 35 3.77 -10.96 -1.07
CA ARG A 35 5.14 -11.38 -0.75
C ARG A 35 6.13 -11.19 -1.87
N ARG A 36 5.75 -11.59 -3.09
CA ARG A 36 6.63 -11.45 -4.26
C ARG A 36 6.82 -10.01 -4.69
N VAL A 37 5.84 -9.12 -4.46
CA VAL A 37 5.97 -7.71 -4.87
C VAL A 37 6.77 -6.88 -3.88
N SER A 38 6.64 -7.14 -2.58
CA SER A 38 7.34 -6.36 -1.54
C SER A 38 8.64 -7.01 -1.06
N GLY A 39 8.81 -8.31 -1.29
CA GLY A 39 9.88 -9.11 -0.69
C GLY A 39 9.59 -9.58 0.74
N HIS A 40 8.46 -9.18 1.34
CA HIS A 40 8.05 -9.56 2.69
C HIS A 40 6.52 -9.50 2.85
N VAL A 41 5.97 -9.03 3.97
CA VAL A 41 4.54 -8.65 4.02
C VAL A 41 4.32 -7.34 3.25
N TRP A 42 3.11 -7.09 2.72
CA TRP A 42 2.77 -5.79 2.13
C TRP A 42 1.63 -5.17 2.92
N ALA A 43 1.95 -4.10 3.66
CA ALA A 43 0.99 -3.33 4.44
C ALA A 43 0.51 -2.13 3.63
N SER A 44 -0.81 -1.91 3.58
CA SER A 44 -1.41 -0.83 2.79
C SER A 44 -2.70 -0.32 3.40
N THR A 45 -3.04 0.92 3.07
CA THR A 45 -4.32 1.53 3.43
C THR A 45 -5.11 1.91 2.17
N ASP A 46 -6.41 1.66 2.19
CA ASP A 46 -7.32 1.96 1.09
C ASP A 46 -7.69 3.45 1.06
N VAL A 47 -7.30 4.14 -0.02
CA VAL A 47 -7.56 5.57 -0.23
C VAL A 47 -8.55 5.76 -1.38
N PRO A 48 -9.66 6.51 -1.20
CA PRO A 48 -10.51 6.93 -2.30
C PRO A 48 -9.73 7.68 -3.38
N ASP A 49 -10.00 7.42 -4.66
CA ASP A 49 -9.21 8.01 -5.75
C ASP A 49 -9.28 9.55 -5.77
N ASP A 50 -10.41 10.13 -5.34
CA ASP A 50 -10.61 11.58 -5.25
C ASP A 50 -9.83 12.25 -4.10
N ARG A 51 -9.25 11.44 -3.21
CA ARG A 51 -8.39 11.87 -2.10
C ARG A 51 -6.91 11.57 -2.33
N LEU A 52 -6.56 10.90 -3.41
CA LEU A 52 -5.18 10.56 -3.76
C LEU A 52 -4.70 11.41 -4.93
N THR A 53 -3.71 12.26 -4.69
CA THR A 53 -2.97 12.97 -5.74
C THR A 53 -1.59 12.34 -5.91
N VAL A 54 -1.24 11.92 -7.13
CA VAL A 54 0.07 11.35 -7.46
C VAL A 54 0.86 12.34 -8.31
N ILE A 55 2.11 12.58 -7.92
CA ILE A 55 3.06 13.45 -8.62
C ILE A 55 4.15 12.54 -9.20
N GLY A 56 4.43 12.70 -10.50
CA GLY A 56 5.33 11.80 -11.23
C GLY A 56 4.64 10.51 -11.70
N GLU A 57 3.36 10.58 -12.09
CA GLU A 57 2.60 9.43 -12.59
C GLU A 57 3.25 8.74 -13.80
N ASP A 58 3.97 9.50 -14.63
CA ASP A 58 4.76 8.99 -15.76
C ASP A 58 5.89 8.04 -15.33
N GLN A 59 6.33 8.15 -14.07
CA GLN A 59 7.31 7.26 -13.45
C GLN A 59 6.67 6.04 -12.77
N VAL A 60 5.34 5.91 -12.81
CA VAL A 60 4.62 4.74 -12.30
C VAL A 60 4.42 3.73 -13.43
N ARG A 61 4.99 2.53 -13.25
CA ARG A 61 4.69 1.37 -14.10
C ARG A 61 3.55 0.58 -13.49
N TRP A 62 2.53 0.29 -14.31
CA TRP A 62 1.40 -0.55 -13.92
C TRP A 62 1.55 -1.96 -14.47
N PHE A 63 1.48 -2.96 -13.60
CA PHE A 63 1.43 -4.37 -13.96
C PHE A 63 0.05 -4.94 -13.61
N GLN A 64 -0.66 -5.48 -14.59
CA GLN A 64 -1.96 -6.12 -14.39
C GLN A 64 -1.77 -7.52 -13.79
N SER A 65 -1.84 -7.63 -12.47
CA SER A 65 -1.61 -8.88 -11.74
C SER A 65 -2.79 -9.85 -11.81
N SER A 66 -3.98 -9.39 -12.19
CA SER A 66 -5.14 -10.24 -12.49
C SER A 66 -6.14 -9.52 -13.40
N ALA A 67 -7.22 -10.19 -13.79
CA ALA A 67 -8.32 -9.56 -14.53
C ALA A 67 -8.95 -8.36 -13.79
N GLN A 68 -8.84 -8.32 -12.46
CA GLN A 68 -9.55 -7.35 -11.61
C GLN A 68 -8.61 -6.35 -10.93
N VAL A 69 -7.30 -6.53 -11.02
CA VAL A 69 -6.31 -5.80 -10.22
C VAL A 69 -5.07 -5.46 -11.05
N ARG A 70 -4.58 -4.24 -10.87
CA ARG A 70 -3.22 -3.83 -11.27
C ARG A 70 -2.42 -3.33 -10.07
N ARG A 71 -1.10 -3.46 -10.16
CA ARG A 71 -0.12 -3.01 -9.16
C ARG A 71 0.77 -1.93 -9.77
N GLY A 72 0.97 -0.84 -9.04
CA GLY A 72 1.77 0.31 -9.45
C GLY A 72 3.09 0.34 -8.69
N PHE A 73 4.20 0.47 -9.41
CA PHE A 73 5.53 0.57 -8.83
C PHE A 73 6.36 1.64 -9.53
N CYS A 74 7.33 2.21 -8.82
CA CYS A 74 8.23 3.19 -9.41
C CYS A 74 9.12 2.51 -10.47
N ALA A 75 9.11 3.04 -11.69
CA ALA A 75 9.92 2.55 -12.81
C ALA A 75 11.43 2.64 -12.56
N THR A 76 11.85 3.53 -11.66
CA THR A 76 13.26 3.84 -11.38
C THR A 76 13.82 3.00 -10.24
N CYS A 77 13.14 2.96 -9.09
CA CYS A 77 13.63 2.27 -7.90
C CYS A 77 12.88 0.98 -7.54
N GLY A 78 11.80 0.65 -8.24
CA GLY A 78 11.03 -0.57 -8.01
C GLY A 78 10.13 -0.57 -6.77
N SER A 79 10.05 0.51 -5.99
CA SER A 79 9.13 0.58 -4.84
C SER A 79 7.71 0.21 -5.25
N ALA A 80 7.11 -0.79 -4.58
CA ALA A 80 5.74 -1.22 -4.78
C ALA A 80 4.78 -0.28 -4.05
N LEU A 81 4.20 0.68 -4.78
CA LEU A 81 3.46 1.81 -4.21
C LEU A 81 1.97 1.56 -4.11
N PHE A 82 1.38 0.94 -5.14
CA PHE A 82 -0.06 0.94 -5.33
C PHE A 82 -0.63 -0.44 -5.64
N TRP A 83 -1.82 -0.71 -5.11
CA TRP A 83 -2.69 -1.78 -5.53
C TRP A 83 -4.03 -1.16 -5.94
N LYS A 84 -4.47 -1.42 -7.17
CA LYS A 84 -5.61 -0.73 -7.77
C LYS A 84 -6.59 -1.75 -8.35
N PRO A 85 -7.79 -1.91 -7.77
CA PRO A 85 -8.87 -2.65 -8.40
C PRO A 85 -9.34 -1.89 -9.66
N ILE A 86 -9.59 -2.61 -10.75
CA ILE A 86 -9.89 -2.01 -12.06
C ILE A 86 -11.26 -1.31 -12.09
N HIS A 87 -12.22 -1.76 -11.27
CA HIS A 87 -13.61 -1.29 -11.31
C HIS A 87 -14.09 -0.65 -9.99
N GLN A 88 -13.17 -0.22 -9.11
CA GLN A 88 -13.54 0.37 -7.82
C GLN A 88 -12.77 1.69 -7.61
N PRO A 89 -13.43 2.75 -7.12
CA PRO A 89 -12.87 4.11 -7.04
C PRO A 89 -11.96 4.29 -5.81
N ARG A 90 -11.05 3.34 -5.59
CA ARG A 90 -10.04 3.42 -4.53
C ARG A 90 -8.71 2.83 -4.98
N THR A 91 -7.65 3.22 -4.29
CA THR A 91 -6.29 2.72 -4.47
C THR A 91 -5.71 2.41 -3.10
N ALA A 92 -5.23 1.19 -2.90
CA ALA A 92 -4.44 0.84 -1.73
C ALA A 92 -3.02 1.39 -1.90
N VAL A 93 -2.57 2.20 -0.94
CA VAL A 93 -1.24 2.83 -0.93
C VAL A 93 -0.36 2.13 0.11
N ALA A 94 0.87 1.79 -0.28
CA ALA A 94 1.82 1.10 0.59
C ALA A 94 2.19 1.95 1.81
N MET A 95 2.00 1.42 3.02
CA MET A 95 2.29 2.14 4.27
C MET A 95 3.77 2.52 4.40
N GLY A 96 4.67 1.66 3.91
CA GLY A 96 6.12 1.92 3.95
C GLY A 96 6.59 3.07 3.04
N ALA A 97 5.69 3.65 2.23
CA ALA A 97 6.01 4.79 1.37
C ALA A 97 5.51 6.14 1.94
N PHE A 98 4.76 6.14 3.04
CA PHE A 98 4.33 7.36 3.71
C PHE A 98 5.45 7.98 4.55
N ASP A 99 5.48 9.31 4.61
CA ASP A 99 6.31 10.04 5.56
C ASP A 99 5.73 9.86 6.98
N MET A 100 6.62 9.77 7.98
CA MET A 100 6.21 9.66 9.38
C MET A 100 6.10 11.05 10.05
N PRO A 101 5.21 11.21 11.04
CA PRO A 101 4.27 10.21 11.54
C PRO A 101 2.97 10.15 10.71
N THR A 102 2.41 8.93 10.58
CA THR A 102 1.05 8.72 10.07
C THR A 102 0.02 8.53 11.19
N ASP A 103 0.48 8.28 12.42
CA ASP A 103 -0.32 8.00 13.62
C ASP A 103 -1.40 6.91 13.45
N THR A 104 -1.17 5.99 12.51
CA THR A 104 -2.01 4.82 12.28
C THR A 104 -1.34 3.54 12.78
N HIS A 105 -2.15 2.51 13.03
CA HIS A 105 -1.69 1.20 13.48
C HIS A 105 -2.35 0.13 12.62
N LEU A 106 -1.64 -1.00 12.41
CA LEU A 106 -2.19 -2.14 11.68
C LEU A 106 -3.52 -2.56 12.30
N GLU A 107 -4.53 -2.73 11.47
CA GLU A 107 -5.85 -3.22 11.90
C GLU A 107 -5.83 -4.75 12.02
N MET A 108 -5.25 -5.42 11.02
CA MET A 108 -5.21 -6.88 10.96
C MET A 108 -4.17 -7.41 9.98
N HIS A 109 -3.93 -8.71 10.09
CA HIS A 109 -3.20 -9.50 9.10
C HIS A 109 -4.16 -10.38 8.30
N ILE A 110 -4.06 -10.35 6.97
CA ILE A 110 -4.91 -11.15 6.08
C ILE A 110 -4.09 -12.13 5.24
N PHE A 111 -4.71 -13.26 4.88
CA PHE A 111 -4.09 -14.38 4.15
C PHE A 111 -2.90 -15.01 4.88
N VAL A 112 -2.97 -15.14 6.21
CA VAL A 112 -1.83 -15.62 7.02
C VAL A 112 -1.46 -17.07 6.74
N CYS A 113 -2.36 -17.88 6.17
CA CYS A 113 -2.04 -19.22 5.66
C CYS A 113 -0.91 -19.21 4.63
N ASP A 114 -0.78 -18.12 3.88
CA ASP A 114 0.22 -17.94 2.84
C ASP A 114 1.49 -17.21 3.33
N LYS A 115 1.61 -16.89 4.63
CA LYS A 115 2.73 -16.09 5.16
C LYS A 115 4.09 -16.74 4.91
N GLY A 116 5.15 -15.93 5.01
CA GLY A 116 6.50 -16.49 5.05
C GLY A 116 6.69 -17.38 6.28
N ASP A 117 7.35 -18.52 6.08
CA ASP A 117 7.70 -19.47 7.14
C ASP A 117 8.88 -19.00 8.01
N TYR A 118 9.46 -17.83 7.71
CA TYR A 118 10.67 -17.28 8.33
C TYR A 118 10.43 -16.21 9.41
N TYR A 119 9.19 -15.95 9.82
CA TYR A 119 8.85 -14.98 10.89
C TYR A 119 7.51 -15.31 11.55
N ASP A 120 7.32 -14.83 12.78
CA ASP A 120 6.05 -14.91 13.51
C ASP A 120 5.35 -13.55 13.57
N ILE A 121 4.02 -13.58 13.67
CA ILE A 121 3.18 -12.38 13.88
C ILE A 121 2.92 -12.27 15.38
N ALA A 122 3.44 -11.22 16.03
CA ALA A 122 3.48 -11.09 17.48
C ALA A 122 3.00 -9.71 18.01
N ASP A 123 2.38 -8.90 17.17
CA ASP A 123 1.85 -7.56 17.52
C ASP A 123 0.44 -7.60 18.14
N GLY A 124 -0.22 -8.76 18.11
CA GLY A 124 -1.49 -9.00 18.81
C GLY A 124 -2.74 -8.50 18.09
N VAL A 125 -2.61 -7.98 16.86
CA VAL A 125 -3.78 -7.64 16.04
C VAL A 125 -4.39 -8.90 15.41
N PRO A 126 -5.69 -8.88 15.05
CA PRO A 126 -6.36 -10.02 14.43
C PRO A 126 -5.61 -10.62 13.23
N GLN A 127 -5.70 -11.95 13.08
CA GLN A 127 -5.10 -12.70 11.99
C GLN A 127 -6.16 -13.52 11.27
N GLU A 128 -6.33 -13.28 9.98
CA GLU A 128 -7.27 -13.99 9.10
C GLU A 128 -6.49 -14.84 8.07
N SER A 129 -6.93 -16.10 7.95
CA SER A 129 -6.31 -17.14 7.13
C SER A 129 -6.80 -17.14 5.69
#